data_AF-D9UJC4-F1
#
_entry.id   AF-D9UJC4-F1
#
_cell.length_a   1.000
_cell.length_b   1.000
_cell.length_c   1.000
_cell.angle_alpha   90.00
_cell.angle_beta   90.00
_cell.angle_gamma   90.00
#
_symmetry.space_group_name_H-M   'P 1'
#
loop_
_entity.id
_entity.type
_entity.pdbx_description
1 polymer ?
#
loop_
_entity_poly.entity_id
_entity_poly.type
_entity_poly.pdbx_seq_one_letter_code
_entity_poly.pdbx_strand_id
1 'polypeptide(L)'
;MGWVTDWSAQAACRTTDPDELFVQGAAQNRAKAVCTGCPVRTECLADALDNRVEFGVWGGMTERERRALLRRRPLVTSWRRLLETARSEYERSCGPLVAGADELDFEEMEAEDAGGVTAGPADRRYTVDPGDRPYAAGPGDRRYAAVG
;
A
#
# COMPACT_ATOMS: atom_id res chain seq x y z
N MET A 1 -9.42 10.91 -6.53
CA MET A 1 -8.79 11.06 -7.88
C MET A 1 -9.02 9.76 -8.64
N GLY A 2 -9.38 9.78 -9.93
CA GLY A 2 -9.83 8.57 -10.66
C GLY A 2 -8.74 7.54 -10.99
N TRP A 3 -9.13 6.35 -11.46
CA TRP A 3 -8.19 5.30 -11.90
C TRP A 3 -7.34 5.75 -13.09
N VAL A 4 -6.01 5.57 -13.02
CA VAL A 4 -5.10 5.89 -14.13
C VAL A 4 -5.02 4.69 -15.08
N THR A 5 -5.50 4.86 -16.32
CA THR A 5 -5.44 3.81 -17.35
C THR A 5 -4.03 3.59 -17.87
N ASP A 6 -3.31 4.67 -18.19
CA ASP A 6 -1.91 4.64 -18.63
C ASP A 6 -0.95 4.73 -17.43
N TRP A 7 -1.09 3.77 -16.52
CA TRP A 7 -0.34 3.77 -15.27
C TRP A 7 1.17 3.57 -15.49
N SER A 8 1.57 2.81 -16.51
CA SER A 8 2.97 2.48 -16.77
C SER A 8 3.79 3.71 -17.17
N ALA A 9 3.18 4.69 -17.86
CA ALA A 9 3.82 5.94 -18.20
C ALA A 9 4.10 6.84 -16.98
N GLN A 10 3.37 6.66 -15.88
CA GLN A 10 3.50 7.45 -14.65
C GLN A 10 4.24 6.69 -13.53
N ALA A 11 4.77 5.49 -13.82
CA ALA A 11 5.48 4.69 -12.85
C ALA A 11 6.84 5.30 -12.48
N ALA A 12 7.07 5.50 -11.18
CA ALA A 12 8.33 6.05 -10.68
C ALA A 12 9.55 5.16 -11.02
N CYS A 13 9.36 3.84 -11.12
CA CYS A 13 10.43 2.90 -11.46
C CYS A 13 10.86 2.95 -12.94
N ARG A 14 10.17 3.70 -13.81
CA ARG A 14 10.51 3.78 -15.24
C ARG A 14 11.89 4.40 -15.50
N THR A 15 12.40 5.22 -14.57
CA THR A 15 13.72 5.85 -14.67
C THR A 15 14.84 4.99 -14.08
N THR A 16 14.51 3.83 -13.50
CA THR A 16 15.47 2.87 -12.92
C THR A 16 15.77 1.77 -13.94
N ASP A 17 16.89 1.08 -13.77
CA ASP A 17 17.21 -0.12 -14.54
C ASP A 17 16.10 -1.19 -14.38
N PRO A 18 15.49 -1.69 -15.47
CA PRO A 18 14.50 -2.75 -15.41
C PRO A 18 14.96 -3.99 -14.63
N ASP A 19 16.24 -4.35 -14.72
CA ASP A 19 16.78 -5.57 -14.09
C ASP A 19 16.72 -5.50 -12.56
N GLU A 20 16.75 -4.29 -11.99
CA GLU A 20 16.60 -4.08 -10.54
C GLU A 20 15.22 -4.52 -10.02
N LEU A 21 14.19 -4.53 -10.87
CA LEU A 21 12.83 -4.94 -10.49
C LEU A 21 12.65 -6.47 -10.50
N PHE A 22 13.51 -7.20 -11.19
CA PHE A 22 13.42 -8.67 -11.37
C PHE A 22 14.41 -9.46 -10.51
N VAL A 23 14.98 -8.83 -9.49
CA VAL A 23 15.91 -9.46 -8.53
C VAL A 23 15.24 -10.43 -7.55
N GLN A 24 16.04 -11.25 -6.88
CA GLN A 24 15.59 -12.24 -5.89
C GLN A 24 16.14 -11.94 -4.47
N GLY A 25 15.52 -12.57 -3.47
CA GLY A 25 16.00 -12.52 -2.08
C GLY A 25 16.02 -11.11 -1.51
N ALA A 26 17.07 -10.79 -0.74
CA ALA A 26 17.20 -9.49 -0.05
C ALA A 26 17.26 -8.29 -1.01
N ALA A 27 17.68 -8.48 -2.26
CA ALA A 27 17.73 -7.42 -3.26
C ALA A 27 16.33 -6.87 -3.61
N GLN A 28 15.27 -7.67 -3.41
CA GLN A 28 13.88 -7.22 -3.63
C GLN A 28 13.48 -6.06 -2.72
N ASN A 29 14.16 -5.87 -1.58
CA ASN A 29 13.90 -4.75 -0.68
C ASN A 29 14.20 -3.40 -1.35
N ARG A 30 15.22 -3.34 -2.23
CA ARG A 30 15.53 -2.11 -2.98
C ARG A 30 14.44 -1.80 -4.00
N ALA A 31 13.99 -2.80 -4.75
CA ALA A 31 12.88 -2.64 -5.69
C ALA A 31 11.56 -2.24 -4.99
N LYS A 32 11.29 -2.81 -3.80
CA LYS A 32 10.14 -2.42 -2.97
C LYS A 32 10.25 -0.95 -2.51
N ALA A 33 11.45 -0.48 -2.19
CA ALA A 33 11.66 0.90 -1.78
C ALA A 33 11.34 1.90 -2.90
N VAL A 34 11.64 1.58 -4.17
CA VAL A 34 11.26 2.40 -5.33
C VAL A 34 9.74 2.54 -5.46
N CYS A 35 9.00 1.51 -5.07
CA CYS A 35 7.54 1.54 -5.09
C CYS A 35 6.94 2.42 -3.98
N THR A 36 7.71 2.80 -2.95
CA THR A 36 7.24 3.66 -1.85
C THR A 36 7.04 5.09 -2.38
N GLY A 37 5.81 5.59 -2.31
CA GLY A 37 5.45 6.91 -2.84
C GLY A 37 5.15 6.95 -4.33
N CYS A 38 5.19 5.82 -5.04
CA CYS A 38 4.79 5.76 -6.45
C CYS A 38 3.28 6.07 -6.58
N PRO A 39 2.86 7.06 -7.39
CA PRO A 39 1.47 7.51 -7.47
C PRO A 39 0.54 6.41 -8.05
N VAL A 40 1.08 5.56 -8.91
CA VAL A 40 0.35 4.49 -9.61
C VAL A 40 0.54 3.10 -9.00
N ARG A 41 0.94 3.06 -7.73
CA ARG A 41 1.26 1.80 -7.04
C ARG A 41 0.09 0.81 -7.04
N THR A 42 -1.14 1.28 -6.85
CA THR A 42 -2.32 0.41 -6.81
C THR A 42 -2.68 -0.12 -8.18
N GLU A 43 -2.58 0.70 -9.22
CA GLU A 43 -2.84 0.33 -10.62
C GLU A 43 -1.86 -0.75 -11.07
N CYS A 44 -0.57 -0.52 -10.80
CA CYS A 44 0.50 -1.47 -11.07
C CYS A 44 0.27 -2.82 -10.34
N LEU A 45 -0.15 -2.77 -9.07
CA LEU A 45 -0.43 -3.98 -8.30
C LEU A 45 -1.65 -4.74 -8.84
N ALA A 46 -2.72 -4.02 -9.18
CA ALA A 46 -3.94 -4.63 -9.71
C ALA A 46 -3.67 -5.35 -11.02
N ASP A 47 -2.94 -4.71 -11.93
CA ASP A 47 -2.57 -5.30 -13.21
C ASP A 47 -1.73 -6.57 -13.03
N ALA A 48 -0.76 -6.55 -12.10
CA ALA A 48 0.04 -7.72 -11.79
C ALA A 48 -0.77 -8.89 -11.19
N LEU A 49 -1.81 -8.60 -10.40
CA LEU A 49 -2.66 -9.61 -9.78
C LEU A 49 -3.69 -10.18 -10.78
N ASP A 50 -4.29 -9.32 -11.60
CA ASP A 50 -5.24 -9.70 -12.65
C ASP A 50 -4.56 -10.55 -13.73
N ASN A 51 -3.36 -10.15 -14.18
CA ASN A 51 -2.57 -10.87 -15.18
C ASN A 51 -1.73 -12.02 -14.59
N ARG A 52 -1.78 -12.23 -13.26
CA ARG A 52 -1.00 -13.25 -12.54
C ARG A 52 0.50 -13.23 -12.88
N VAL A 53 1.07 -12.04 -12.99
CA VAL A 53 2.48 -11.87 -13.36
C VAL A 53 3.37 -12.61 -12.36
N GLU A 54 4.23 -13.48 -12.89
CA GLU A 54 4.99 -14.44 -12.09
C GLU A 54 6.25 -13.86 -11.46
N PHE A 55 6.91 -12.90 -12.11
CA PHE A 55 8.24 -12.43 -11.69
C PHE A 55 8.26 -10.97 -11.27
N GLY A 56 9.31 -10.59 -10.54
CA GLY A 56 9.63 -9.21 -10.17
C GLY A 56 8.74 -8.59 -9.07
N VAL A 57 9.07 -7.36 -8.73
CA VAL A 57 8.35 -6.54 -7.74
C VAL A 57 7.35 -5.62 -8.44
N TRP A 58 6.08 -5.73 -8.04
CA TRP A 58 4.97 -4.98 -8.64
C TRP A 58 4.15 -4.31 -7.55
N GLY A 59 3.94 -2.99 -7.65
CA GLY A 59 3.20 -2.22 -6.66
C GLY A 59 3.73 -2.35 -5.22
N GLY A 60 5.02 -2.63 -5.06
CA GLY A 60 5.66 -2.89 -3.77
C GLY A 60 5.43 -4.30 -3.21
N MET A 61 4.94 -5.25 -4.01
CA MET A 61 4.78 -6.65 -3.63
C MET A 61 5.67 -7.57 -4.45
N THR A 62 6.36 -8.48 -3.77
CA THR A 62 7.10 -9.59 -4.36
C THR A 62 6.16 -10.64 -4.93
N GLU A 63 6.67 -11.47 -5.83
CA GLU A 63 5.99 -12.67 -6.35
C GLU A 63 5.40 -13.54 -5.23
N ARG A 64 6.17 -13.80 -4.17
CA ARG A 64 5.72 -14.62 -3.04
C ARG A 64 4.53 -14.00 -2.31
N GLU A 65 4.56 -12.69 -2.08
CA GLU A 65 3.48 -11.95 -1.43
C GLU A 65 2.23 -11.92 -2.32
N ARG A 66 2.37 -11.68 -3.63
CA ARG A 66 1.25 -11.72 -4.58
C ARG A 66 0.59 -13.09 -4.62
N ARG A 67 1.37 -14.17 -4.72
CA ARG A 67 0.83 -15.55 -4.67
C ARG A 67 0.11 -15.85 -3.35
N ALA A 68 0.64 -15.37 -2.22
CA ALA A 68 -0.05 -15.53 -0.94
C ALA A 68 -1.39 -14.79 -0.92
N LEU A 69 -1.46 -13.59 -1.49
CA LEU A 69 -2.68 -12.81 -1.60
C LEU A 69 -3.74 -13.49 -2.50
N LEU A 70 -3.32 -13.99 -3.67
CA LEU A 70 -4.20 -14.74 -4.58
C LEU A 70 -4.78 -16.00 -3.92
N ARG A 71 -3.98 -16.72 -3.12
CA ARG A 71 -4.48 -17.89 -2.36
C ARG A 71 -5.48 -17.52 -1.26
N ARG A 72 -5.31 -16.36 -0.62
CA ARG A 72 -6.22 -15.88 0.44
C ARG A 72 -7.56 -15.38 -0.12
N ARG A 73 -7.60 -14.94 -1.38
CA ARG A 73 -8.79 -14.36 -2.01
C ARG A 73 -9.12 -15.02 -3.36
N PRO A 74 -9.50 -16.31 -3.37
CA PRO A 74 -9.75 -17.05 -4.61
C PRO A 74 -11.01 -16.58 -5.36
N LEU A 75 -11.92 -15.87 -4.69
CA LEU A 75 -13.20 -15.41 -5.27
C LEU A 75 -13.10 -14.04 -5.97
N VAL A 76 -11.96 -13.36 -5.89
CA VAL A 76 -11.78 -12.05 -6.52
C VAL A 76 -11.52 -12.25 -8.01
N THR A 77 -12.45 -11.78 -8.85
CA THR A 77 -12.38 -11.88 -10.31
C THR A 77 -11.78 -10.65 -10.98
N SER A 78 -11.78 -9.49 -10.30
CA SER A 78 -11.15 -8.26 -10.77
C SER A 78 -10.50 -7.53 -9.61
N TRP A 79 -9.17 -7.56 -9.57
CA TRP A 79 -8.35 -6.84 -8.61
C TRP A 79 -8.39 -5.35 -8.84
N ARG A 80 -8.46 -4.90 -10.11
CA ARG A 80 -8.74 -3.49 -10.43
C ARG A 80 -9.95 -2.97 -9.67
N ARG A 81 -11.12 -3.60 -9.85
CA ARG A 81 -12.39 -3.13 -9.25
C ARG A 81 -12.33 -3.14 -7.73
N LEU A 82 -11.76 -4.20 -7.14
CA LEU A 82 -11.60 -4.31 -5.70
C LEU A 82 -10.74 -3.18 -5.14
N LEU A 83 -9.57 -2.96 -5.73
CA LEU A 83 -8.59 -1.99 -5.24
C LEU A 83 -9.04 -0.54 -5.49
N GLU A 84 -9.70 -0.28 -6.62
CA GLU A 84 -10.34 1.01 -6.91
C GLU A 84 -11.41 1.36 -5.88
N THR A 85 -12.25 0.39 -5.52
CA THR A 85 -13.29 0.57 -4.50
C THR A 85 -12.67 0.86 -3.14
N ALA A 86 -11.68 0.05 -2.73
CA ALA A 86 -10.97 0.25 -1.46
C ALA A 86 -10.28 1.63 -1.38
N ARG A 87 -9.65 2.10 -2.47
CA ARG A 87 -9.05 3.44 -2.54
C ARG A 87 -10.12 4.52 -2.36
N SER A 88 -11.21 4.44 -3.12
CA SER A 88 -12.30 5.42 -3.06
C SER A 88 -12.95 5.46 -1.67
N GLU A 89 -13.09 4.31 -1.01
CA GLU A 89 -13.58 4.22 0.36
C GLU A 89 -12.61 4.84 1.36
N TYR A 90 -11.31 4.59 1.22
CA TYR A 90 -10.29 5.22 2.06
C TYR A 90 -10.28 6.75 1.88
N GLU A 91 -10.33 7.24 0.63
CA GLU A 91 -10.41 8.68 0.32
C GLU A 91 -11.66 9.32 0.94
N ARG A 92 -12.81 8.62 0.93
CA ARG A 92 -14.05 9.11 1.57
C ARG A 92 -14.01 9.04 3.10
N SER A 93 -13.44 7.97 3.66
CA SER A 93 -13.41 7.68 5.09
C SER A 93 -12.41 8.56 5.84
N CYS A 94 -11.24 8.76 5.26
CA CYS A 94 -10.17 9.61 5.80
C CYS A 94 -10.21 11.03 5.22
N GLY A 95 -11.41 11.62 5.04
CA GLY A 95 -11.60 12.93 4.39
C GLY A 95 -10.56 14.01 4.75
N PRO A 96 -10.36 14.97 3.83
CA PRO A 96 -9.06 15.31 3.30
C PRO A 96 -8.12 15.90 4.36
N LEU A 97 -7.13 15.14 4.80
CA LEU A 97 -6.02 15.73 5.56
C LEU A 97 -5.07 16.58 4.67
N VAL A 98 -5.38 16.78 3.38
CA VAL A 98 -4.51 17.50 2.42
C VAL A 98 -5.26 18.40 1.41
N ALA A 99 -6.56 18.68 1.57
CA ALA A 99 -7.29 19.59 0.65
C ALA A 99 -7.63 20.94 1.31
N GLY A 100 -6.62 21.59 1.89
CA GLY A 100 -6.80 22.91 2.52
C GLY A 100 -5.50 23.63 2.86
N ALA A 101 -4.45 23.49 2.03
CA ALA A 101 -3.22 24.27 2.19
C ALA A 101 -3.05 25.39 1.14
N ASP A 102 -4.03 25.61 0.26
CA ASP A 102 -4.10 26.76 -0.63
C ASP A 102 -5.51 27.37 -0.52
N GLU A 103 -5.59 28.69 -0.32
CA GLU A 103 -6.77 29.52 -0.02
C GLU A 103 -7.33 29.47 1.42
N LEU A 104 -6.51 29.95 2.36
CA LEU A 104 -7.02 30.92 3.33
C LEU A 104 -6.35 32.27 3.02
N ASP A 105 -7.06 33.11 2.28
CA ASP A 105 -6.84 34.55 2.23
C ASP A 105 -6.93 35.10 3.66
N PHE A 106 -5.81 35.57 4.19
CA PHE A 106 -5.72 36.25 5.48
C PHE A 106 -5.49 37.75 5.23
N GLU A 107 -6.55 38.46 4.88
CA GLU A 107 -6.73 39.82 5.37
C GLU A 107 -7.23 39.70 6.82
N GLU A 108 -6.27 39.80 7.74
CA GLU A 108 -6.33 40.51 9.04
C GLU A 108 -7.67 40.52 9.80
N MET A 109 -7.82 39.66 10.82
CA MET A 109 -8.66 40.01 11.99
C MET A 109 -8.35 39.18 13.25
N GLU A 110 -7.49 39.77 14.09
CA GLU A 110 -7.36 39.77 15.56
C GLU A 110 -7.58 38.50 16.40
N ALA A 111 -6.62 38.31 17.32
CA ALA A 111 -6.57 37.30 18.36
C ALA A 111 -7.55 37.56 19.49
N GLU A 112 -8.45 36.61 19.79
CA GLU A 112 -9.03 36.48 21.14
C GLU A 112 -9.15 35.00 21.57
N ASP A 113 -8.45 34.75 22.68
CA ASP A 113 -8.59 33.73 23.71
C ASP A 113 -8.38 32.22 23.43
N ALA A 114 -7.36 31.68 24.11
CA ALA A 114 -6.99 30.28 24.13
C ALA A 114 -8.00 29.46 24.95
N GLY A 115 -9.02 28.91 24.28
CA GLY A 115 -9.89 27.88 24.83
C GLY A 115 -9.25 26.49 24.74
N GLY A 116 -8.87 25.93 25.91
CA GLY A 116 -8.09 24.70 26.05
C GLY A 116 -8.66 23.44 25.37
N VAL A 117 -7.76 22.65 24.79
CA VAL A 117 -8.02 21.28 24.31
C VAL A 117 -8.08 20.32 25.49
N THR A 118 -9.28 19.98 25.95
CA THR A 118 -9.46 18.79 26.79
C THR A 118 -9.57 17.58 25.87
N ALA A 119 -8.58 16.69 25.94
CA ALA A 119 -8.61 15.39 25.29
C ALA A 119 -9.88 14.61 25.70
N GLY A 120 -10.77 14.37 24.74
CA GLY A 120 -11.87 13.40 24.83
C GLY A 120 -11.37 11.97 24.58
N PRO A 121 -12.09 10.94 25.08
CA PRO A 121 -11.45 9.78 25.68
C PRO A 121 -10.81 8.81 24.67
N ALA A 122 -9.60 8.39 25.01
CA ALA A 122 -8.88 7.26 24.46
C ALA A 122 -9.56 5.93 24.86
N ASP A 123 -10.70 5.59 24.25
CA ASP A 123 -11.30 4.26 24.47
C ASP A 123 -12.04 3.68 23.25
N ARG A 124 -11.58 3.98 22.04
CA ARG A 124 -11.84 3.07 20.91
C ARG A 124 -10.80 1.96 20.95
N ARG A 125 -11.08 0.94 21.76
CA ARG A 125 -10.45 -0.38 21.62
C ARG A 125 -10.64 -0.84 20.19
N TYR A 126 -9.57 -0.79 19.41
CA TYR A 126 -9.50 -1.49 18.13
C TYR A 126 -9.53 -2.98 18.47
N THR A 127 -10.71 -3.61 18.42
CA THR A 127 -10.83 -5.06 18.58
C THR A 127 -10.19 -5.69 17.36
N VAL A 128 -9.00 -6.26 17.56
CA VAL A 128 -8.33 -7.09 16.56
C VAL A 128 -9.17 -8.34 16.38
N ASP A 129 -9.67 -8.57 15.16
CA ASP A 129 -10.34 -9.80 14.77
C ASP A 129 -9.42 -11.00 15.03
N PRO A 130 -9.88 -12.08 15.69
CA PRO A 130 -9.04 -13.22 16.05
C PRO A 130 -8.49 -14.03 14.86
N GLY A 131 -8.77 -13.60 13.61
CA GLY A 131 -8.18 -14.15 12.39
C GLY A 131 -6.84 -13.55 11.97
N ASP A 132 -6.46 -12.38 12.49
CA ASP A 132 -5.17 -11.73 12.21
C ASP A 132 -4.12 -12.19 13.22
N ARG A 133 -3.67 -13.45 13.07
CA ARG A 133 -2.46 -13.89 13.78
C ARG A 133 -1.25 -13.15 13.22
N PRO A 134 -0.52 -12.34 14.01
CA PRO A 134 0.80 -11.88 13.61
C PRO A 134 1.68 -13.11 13.45
N TYR A 135 2.45 -13.12 12.36
CA TYR A 135 3.38 -14.18 12.02
C TYR A 135 4.40 -14.34 13.17
N ALA A 136 4.16 -15.27 14.09
CA ALA A 136 5.09 -15.60 15.14
C ALA A 136 6.21 -16.44 14.52
N ALA A 137 7.39 -15.87 14.39
CA ALA A 137 8.61 -16.65 14.17
C ALA A 137 8.83 -17.52 15.43
N GLY A 138 8.48 -18.80 15.33
CA GLY A 138 8.76 -19.78 16.38
C GLY A 138 10.24 -20.21 16.33
N PRO A 139 10.88 -20.51 17.48
CA PRO A 139 12.23 -21.02 17.50
C PRO A 139 12.22 -22.49 17.05
N GLY A 140 12.42 -22.74 15.75
CA GLY A 140 12.36 -24.10 15.20
C GLY A 140 12.62 -24.29 13.70
N ASP A 141 13.03 -23.27 12.94
CA ASP A 141 13.29 -23.40 11.50
C ASP A 141 14.60 -24.17 11.20
N ARG A 142 14.54 -25.50 11.31
CA ARG A 142 15.55 -26.45 10.78
C ARG A 142 15.15 -27.05 9.43
N ARG A 143 14.44 -26.29 8.58
CA ARG A 143 14.03 -26.77 7.24
C ARG A 143 14.75 -26.05 6.10
N TYR A 144 16.02 -25.73 6.29
CA TYR A 144 17.00 -25.51 5.23
C TYR A 144 18.38 -26.02 5.67
N ALA A 145 18.46 -27.31 5.97
CA ALA A 145 19.71 -28.06 5.88
C ALA A 145 19.46 -29.19 4.87
N ALA A 146 20.37 -29.32 3.91
CA ALA A 146 20.35 -30.24 2.76
C ALA A 146 19.62 -29.74 1.49
N VAL A 147 20.34 -28.91 0.72
CA VAL A 147 20.55 -29.20 -0.71
C VAL A 147 22.05 -29.05 -0.95
N GLY A 148 22.74 -30.17 -0.82
CA GLY A 148 24.07 -30.42 -1.38
C GLY A 148 23.94 -31.58 -2.35
#